data_AF-A0A1B1UGB2-F1
#
_entry.id   AF-A0A1B1UGB2-F1
#
_cell.length_a   1.000
_cell.length_b   1.000
_cell.length_c   1.000
_cell.angle_alpha   90.00
_cell.angle_beta   90.00
_cell.angle_gamma   90.00
#
_symmetry.space_group_name_H-M   'P 1'
#
loop_
_entity.id
_entity.type
_entity.pdbx_description
1 polymer ?
#
loop_
_entity_poly.entity_id
_entity_poly.type
_entity_poly.pdbx_seq_one_letter_code
_entity_poly.pdbx_strand_id
1 'polypeptide(L)'
;MSKAAGGRKRKTSGKKPESPTEEPERGEEGGPDEAVAFIAETVAELVKLAERHRLEVLSHLLGMAQLEAEERLRTRSKRKLS
;
A
#
# COMPACT_ATOMS: atom_id res chain seq x y z
N MET A 1 23.40 1.72 -59.49
CA MET A 1 24.52 1.55 -58.52
C MET A 1 24.12 2.19 -57.19
N SER A 2 24.47 1.53 -56.09
CA SER A 2 24.03 1.75 -54.70
C SER A 2 24.34 3.12 -54.10
N LYS A 3 23.52 3.58 -53.13
CA LYS A 3 23.95 3.78 -51.72
C LYS A 3 22.80 4.27 -50.82
N ALA A 4 22.68 3.61 -49.66
CA ALA A 4 21.92 4.03 -48.49
C ALA A 4 22.73 5.02 -47.64
N ALA A 5 22.06 6.00 -47.04
CA ALA A 5 22.42 6.78 -45.84
C ALA A 5 21.42 7.95 -45.76
N GLY A 6 20.92 8.43 -44.63
CA GLY A 6 21.18 8.15 -43.24
C GLY A 6 20.09 8.88 -42.44
N GLY A 7 19.84 8.40 -41.23
CA GLY A 7 18.76 8.92 -40.40
C GLY A 7 18.99 10.35 -39.92
N ARG A 8 17.89 11.01 -39.53
CA ARG A 8 17.96 12.03 -38.50
C ARG A 8 16.75 11.95 -37.59
N LYS A 9 17.03 11.65 -36.32
CA LYS A 9 16.10 11.46 -35.23
C LYS A 9 15.36 12.77 -34.95
N ARG A 10 14.03 12.70 -34.89
CA ARG A 10 13.19 13.66 -34.16
C ARG A 10 13.47 13.48 -32.67
N LYS A 11 13.77 14.57 -31.95
CA LYS A 11 13.31 14.78 -30.56
C LYS A 11 13.17 16.28 -30.32
N THR A 12 11.93 16.72 -30.38
CA THR A 12 11.43 17.96 -29.79
C THR A 12 11.49 17.87 -28.26
N SER A 13 11.49 19.06 -27.65
CA SER A 13 11.20 19.31 -26.23
C SER A 13 12.35 19.03 -25.27
N GLY A 14 13.23 20.04 -25.15
CA GLY A 14 13.95 20.28 -23.90
C GLY A 14 12.94 20.60 -22.81
N LYS A 15 12.70 19.65 -21.91
CA LYS A 15 12.09 19.89 -20.62
C LYS A 15 13.15 19.51 -19.59
N LYS A 16 13.87 20.52 -19.08
CA LYS A 16 14.67 20.38 -17.86
C LYS A 16 13.69 19.94 -16.76
N PRO A 17 13.93 18.82 -16.05
CA PRO A 17 13.30 18.65 -14.76
C PRO A 17 14.00 19.61 -13.80
N GLU A 18 13.18 20.42 -13.16
CA GLU A 18 13.56 21.27 -12.04
C GLU A 18 14.18 20.39 -10.95
N SER A 19 15.22 20.91 -10.29
CA SER A 19 15.88 20.30 -9.15
C SER A 19 14.85 19.88 -8.10
N PRO A 20 14.95 18.68 -7.50
CA PRO A 20 14.18 18.40 -6.29
C PRO A 20 14.75 19.31 -5.21
N THR A 21 13.97 20.27 -4.76
CA THR A 21 14.13 20.83 -3.43
C THR A 21 13.96 19.66 -2.49
N GLU A 22 15.06 19.14 -1.95
CA GLU A 22 15.04 18.19 -0.84
C GLU A 22 14.44 18.92 0.36
N GLU A 23 13.11 18.98 0.42
CA GLU A 23 12.44 19.00 1.71
C GLU A 23 12.89 17.72 2.41
N PRO A 24 13.33 17.77 3.69
CA PRO A 24 13.66 16.56 4.40
C PRO A 24 12.41 15.69 4.35
N GLU A 25 12.54 14.50 3.73
CA GLU A 25 11.53 13.45 3.75
C GLU A 25 11.18 13.23 5.23
N ARG A 26 10.12 13.89 5.68
CA ARG A 26 9.48 13.58 6.94
C ARG A 26 8.82 12.24 6.65
N GLY A 27 9.62 11.19 6.86
CA GLY A 27 9.40 9.85 6.35
C GLY A 27 7.93 9.45 6.45
N GLU A 28 7.42 8.91 5.35
CA GLU A 28 6.12 8.27 5.27
C GLU A 28 6.11 7.02 6.19
N GLU A 29 6.18 7.20 7.51
CA GLU A 29 5.86 6.14 8.46
C GLU A 29 4.36 5.87 8.35
N GLY A 30 3.97 4.66 7.96
CA GLY A 30 2.57 4.27 7.80
C GLY A 30 2.17 4.06 6.34
N GLY A 31 2.74 3.02 5.71
CA GLY A 31 2.25 2.52 4.43
C GLY A 31 0.87 1.86 4.57
N PRO A 32 0.07 1.75 3.49
CA PRO A 32 -1.22 1.05 3.56
C PRO A 32 -1.15 -0.41 4.03
N ASP A 33 -0.01 -1.09 3.85
CA ASP A 33 0.21 -2.44 4.39
C ASP A 33 0.35 -2.40 5.93
N GLU A 34 1.09 -1.42 6.45
CA GLU A 34 1.27 -1.20 7.89
C GLU A 34 -0.06 -0.81 8.55
N ALA A 35 -0.86 0.02 7.89
CA ALA A 35 -2.19 0.39 8.37
C ALA A 35 -3.12 -0.84 8.48
N VAL A 36 -3.11 -1.74 7.49
CA VAL A 36 -3.94 -2.95 7.56
C VAL A 36 -3.41 -3.93 8.62
N ALA A 37 -2.10 -4.08 8.75
CA ALA A 37 -1.50 -4.91 9.80
C ALA A 37 -1.85 -4.38 11.21
N PHE A 38 -1.73 -3.07 11.41
CA PHE A 38 -2.08 -2.41 12.66
C PHE A 38 -3.57 -2.61 13.01
N ILE A 39 -4.47 -2.47 12.03
CA ILE A 39 -5.91 -2.72 12.23
C ILE A 39 -6.14 -4.18 12.62
N ALA A 40 -5.53 -5.14 11.92
CA ALA A 40 -5.72 -6.56 12.22
C ALA A 40 -5.25 -6.90 13.66
N GLU A 41 -4.09 -6.40 14.06
CA GLU A 41 -3.54 -6.58 15.41
C GLU A 41 -4.44 -5.94 16.47
N THR A 42 -4.80 -4.67 16.31
CA THR A 42 -5.64 -3.92 17.25
C THR A 42 -7.00 -4.59 17.43
N VAL A 43 -7.63 -5.01 16.34
CA VAL A 43 -8.95 -5.65 16.38
C VAL A 43 -8.87 -7.00 17.11
N ALA A 44 -7.82 -7.78 16.89
CA ALA A 44 -7.62 -9.05 17.59
C ALA A 44 -7.51 -8.88 19.13
N GLU A 45 -6.91 -7.78 19.60
CA GLU A 45 -6.88 -7.45 21.02
C GLU A 45 -8.26 -7.03 21.56
N LEU A 46 -9.01 -6.24 20.79
CA LEU A 46 -10.36 -5.82 21.15
C LEU A 46 -11.34 -6.99 21.21
N VAL A 47 -11.21 -8.00 20.34
CA VAL A 47 -12.00 -9.24 20.41
C VAL A 47 -11.83 -9.89 21.78
N LYS A 48 -10.58 -10.10 22.22
CA LYS A 48 -10.28 -10.71 23.53
C LYS A 48 -10.88 -9.90 24.68
N LEU A 49 -10.85 -8.57 24.58
CA LEU A 49 -11.46 -7.70 25.60
C LEU A 49 -12.98 -7.82 25.61
N ALA A 50 -13.63 -7.82 24.44
CA ALA A 50 -15.06 -7.97 24.30
C ALA A 50 -15.55 -9.33 24.84
N GLU A 51 -14.81 -10.42 24.57
CA GLU A 51 -15.09 -11.74 25.11
C GLU A 51 -15.00 -11.78 26.64
N ARG A 52 -13.95 -11.19 27.22
CA ARG A 52 -13.79 -11.10 28.69
C ARG A 52 -14.94 -10.37 29.37
N HIS A 53 -15.51 -9.38 28.71
CA HIS A 53 -16.65 -8.59 29.21
C HIS A 53 -18.02 -9.12 28.77
N ARG A 54 -18.08 -10.27 28.06
CA ARG A 54 -19.31 -10.89 27.53
C ARG A 54 -20.11 -9.96 26.61
N LEU A 55 -19.40 -9.16 25.80
CA LEU A 55 -19.99 -8.29 24.78
C LEU A 55 -20.09 -9.06 23.46
N GLU A 56 -21.04 -10.00 23.38
CA GLU A 56 -21.12 -11.00 22.30
C GLU A 56 -21.23 -10.38 20.90
N VAL A 57 -22.14 -9.42 20.72
CA VAL A 57 -22.33 -8.73 19.43
C VAL A 57 -21.08 -7.95 19.03
N LEU A 58 -20.42 -7.31 20.00
CA LEU A 58 -19.19 -6.56 19.74
C LEU A 58 -18.04 -7.49 19.35
N SER A 59 -17.86 -8.60 20.07
CA SER A 59 -16.86 -9.63 19.72
C SER A 59 -17.09 -10.16 18.30
N HIS A 60 -18.34 -10.43 17.94
CA HIS A 60 -18.69 -10.88 16.59
C HIS A 60 -18.32 -9.86 15.51
N LEU A 61 -18.69 -8.58 15.68
CA LEU A 61 -18.36 -7.53 14.71
C LEU A 61 -16.85 -7.31 14.58
N LEU A 62 -16.12 -7.37 15.69
CA LEU A 62 -14.67 -7.25 15.69
C LEU A 62 -14.01 -8.46 15.01
N GLY A 63 -14.49 -9.68 15.25
CA GLY A 63 -14.00 -10.87 14.54
C GLY A 63 -14.19 -10.76 13.02
N MET A 64 -15.33 -10.23 12.57
CA MET A 64 -15.57 -9.96 11.15
C MET A 64 -14.59 -8.92 10.58
N ALA A 65 -14.32 -7.83 11.31
CA ALA A 65 -13.36 -6.81 10.90
C ALA A 65 -11.92 -7.36 10.84
N GLN A 66 -11.54 -8.24 11.76
CA GLN A 66 -10.23 -8.89 11.75
C GLN A 66 -10.06 -9.74 10.48
N LEU A 67 -11.03 -10.60 10.15
CA LEU A 67 -10.99 -11.44 8.96
C LEU A 67 -10.89 -10.61 7.67
N GLU A 68 -11.59 -9.47 7.61
CA GLU A 68 -11.53 -8.58 6.45
C GLU A 68 -10.16 -7.90 6.31
N ALA A 69 -9.55 -7.49 7.41
CA ALA A 69 -8.19 -6.92 7.42
C ALA A 69 -7.14 -7.96 6.98
N GLU A 70 -7.24 -9.19 7.49
CA GLU A 70 -6.36 -10.29 7.07
C GLU A 70 -6.49 -10.60 5.56
N GLU A 71 -7.71 -10.61 5.02
CA GLU A 71 -7.92 -10.85 3.58
C GLU A 71 -7.37 -9.70 2.72
N ARG A 72 -7.47 -8.45 3.18
CA ARG A 72 -6.82 -7.30 2.53
C ARG A 72 -5.30 -7.46 2.46
N LEU A 73 -4.66 -7.99 3.50
CA LEU A 73 -3.23 -8.30 3.47
C LEU A 73 -2.93 -9.39 2.43
N ARG A 74 -3.67 -10.50 2.45
CA ARG A 74 -3.45 -11.61 1.51
C ARG A 74 -3.60 -11.18 0.05
N THR A 75 -4.65 -10.45 -0.29
CA THR A 75 -4.92 -9.97 -1.66
C THR A 75 -3.89 -8.96 -2.15
N ARG A 76 -3.40 -8.08 -1.26
CA ARG A 76 -2.31 -7.15 -1.58
C ARG A 76 -1.00 -7.86 -1.81
N SER A 77 -0.65 -8.83 -0.96
CA SER A 77 0.55 -9.66 -1.14
C SER A 77 0.53 -10.40 -2.47
N LYS A 78 -0.61 -11.00 -2.86
CA LYS A 78 -0.77 -11.64 -4.17
C LYS A 78 -0.52 -10.68 -5.34
N ARG A 79 -1.03 -9.45 -5.26
CA ARG A 79 -0.85 -8.42 -6.30
C ARG A 79 0.60 -7.94 -6.42
N LYS A 80 1.36 -7.90 -5.33
CA LYS A 80 2.79 -7.54 -5.36
C LYS A 80 3.67 -8.63 -6.01
N LEU A 81 3.17 -9.86 -6.10
CA LEU A 81 3.88 -11.02 -6.65
C LEU A 81 3.53 -11.32 -8.13
N SER A 82 2.60 -10.58 -8.72
CA SER A 82 2.17 -10.70 -10.13
C SER A 82 2.74 -9.59 -10.99
#